data_AF-A0A388QIN0-F1
#
_entry.id   AF-A0A388QIN0-F1
#
_cell.length_a   1.000
_cell.length_b   1.000
_cell.length_c   1.000
_cell.angle_alpha   90.00
_cell.angle_beta   90.00
_cell.angle_gamma   90.00
#
_symmetry.space_group_name_H-M   'P 1'
#
loop_
_entity.id
_entity.type
_entity.pdbx_description
1 polymer ?
#
loop_
_entity_poly.entity_id
_entity_poly.type
_entity_poly.pdbx_seq_one_letter_code
_entity_poly.pdbx_strand_id
1 'polypeptide(L)'
;MKKIHLGFLFLLLATLTSITISPAFATNDSDRDGVPDEIDGCPNLQEDNEGAIDGCPSNFVPWYDEDFDGIQDDIDQCPNVRENYNKFQDTDGCPDSPPGTGSGIPDSDSDGFVDVVDLCPTQPETFNGYQDTDGCPDNFTSTIDSDRDGIVNHLDSCPLNAEIYNKFQDTDGCPDNVVDSSFVDTDNDGIEDKIDFCPTQPEIFNGYRDTDGCPDVALDTIFVDTDGDGIADKFDTCPNQPETFNRYADYDGCPDSLPSFSGRLNDSDSDGVLDADDACPLVPERYNGFQDEDGCPDIPPYSTDIDSDQDGIPNSIDQCPAVKETYNKFQDTDGCPDFVNSNGETPDSDKDGISDYADLCPTQRETSMVIKTQTVVLILYLQLIVMEMEF
;
A
#
# COMPACT_ATOMS: atom_id res chain seq x y z
N MET A 1 35.16 51.19 -39.72
CA MET A 1 36.13 50.78 -38.67
C MET A 1 35.34 50.16 -37.53
N LYS A 2 35.82 49.00 -37.05
CA LYS A 2 35.23 48.07 -36.06
C LYS A 2 34.79 48.74 -34.74
N LYS A 3 33.92 48.01 -34.01
CA LYS A 3 33.46 48.14 -32.59
C LYS A 3 31.99 48.62 -32.52
N ILE A 4 31.01 47.95 -31.91
CA ILE A 4 30.95 46.94 -30.84
C ILE A 4 29.69 46.08 -31.05
N HIS A 5 29.85 44.77 -31.26
CA HIS A 5 28.81 43.76 -30.98
C HIS A 5 29.13 43.20 -29.59
N LEU A 6 28.60 43.81 -28.54
CA LEU A 6 28.80 43.34 -27.16
C LEU A 6 27.66 43.80 -26.25
N GLY A 7 26.42 43.65 -26.72
CA GLY A 7 25.22 43.99 -25.94
C GLY A 7 24.11 42.93 -26.01
N PHE A 8 24.27 41.88 -26.81
CA PHE A 8 23.22 40.87 -27.05
C PHE A 8 23.61 39.45 -26.63
N LEU A 9 24.84 39.25 -26.11
CA LEU A 9 25.33 37.98 -25.58
C LEU A 9 25.25 37.90 -24.04
N PHE A 10 24.80 38.96 -23.37
CA PHE A 10 24.68 39.01 -21.91
C PHE A 10 23.23 38.91 -21.39
N LEU A 11 22.24 38.80 -22.29
CA LEU A 11 20.82 38.68 -21.91
C LEU A 11 20.26 37.25 -21.99
N LEU A 12 21.11 36.26 -22.29
CA LEU A 12 20.72 34.85 -22.42
C LEU A 12 21.43 33.93 -21.40
N LEU A 13 22.16 34.51 -20.43
CA LEU A 13 22.87 33.79 -19.36
C LEU A 13 22.35 34.10 -17.95
N ALA A 14 21.18 34.75 -17.82
CA ALA A 14 20.65 35.21 -16.53
C ALA A 14 19.30 34.57 -16.13
N THR A 15 19.00 33.36 -16.61
CA THR A 15 17.77 32.62 -16.24
C THR A 15 18.01 31.17 -15.80
N LEU A 16 19.22 30.82 -15.36
CA LEU A 16 19.54 29.44 -14.92
C LEU A 16 20.14 29.31 -13.52
N THR A 17 20.07 30.34 -12.67
CA THR A 17 20.58 30.23 -11.29
C THR A 17 19.57 30.76 -10.30
N SER A 18 18.50 29.99 -10.08
CA SER A 18 17.66 30.05 -8.87
C SER A 18 16.93 28.72 -8.67
N ILE A 19 17.67 27.61 -8.75
CA ILE A 19 17.21 26.36 -8.12
C ILE A 19 17.88 26.34 -6.76
N THR A 20 17.13 26.74 -5.74
CA THR A 20 17.45 26.37 -4.36
C THR A 20 17.25 24.87 -4.26
N ILE A 21 18.33 24.13 -4.45
CA ILE A 21 18.41 22.73 -4.05
C ILE A 21 18.36 22.77 -2.52
N SER A 22 17.19 22.49 -1.96
CA SER A 22 17.09 22.04 -0.58
C SER A 22 18.06 20.87 -0.43
N PRO A 23 18.89 20.80 0.62
CA PRO A 23 19.62 19.58 0.91
C PRO A 23 18.57 18.57 1.35
N ALA A 24 18.01 17.84 0.39
CA ALA A 24 17.42 16.55 0.67
C ALA A 24 18.51 15.75 1.36
N PHE A 25 18.14 15.23 2.54
CA PHE A 25 18.77 14.18 3.31
C PHE A 25 20.12 13.71 2.75
N ALA A 26 21.19 13.91 3.52
CA ALA A 26 22.37 13.08 3.35
C ALA A 26 21.92 11.64 3.58
N THR A 27 21.59 10.94 2.50
CA THR A 27 21.50 9.49 2.51
C THR A 27 22.91 9.02 2.85
N ASN A 28 23.03 8.33 3.98
CA ASN A 28 24.29 7.69 4.31
C ASN A 28 24.53 6.62 3.24
N ASP A 29 25.74 6.59 2.72
CA ASP A 29 26.22 5.72 1.64
C ASP A 29 27.65 5.38 2.04
N SER A 30 27.74 4.31 2.82
CA SER A 30 28.92 3.98 3.62
C SER A 30 30.07 3.48 2.75
N ASP A 31 29.77 2.75 1.67
CA ASP A 31 30.74 2.22 0.71
C ASP A 31 30.90 3.08 -0.58
N ARG A 32 30.02 4.07 -0.78
CA ARG A 32 30.04 5.07 -1.86
C ARG A 32 29.82 4.48 -3.24
N ASP A 33 28.94 3.51 -3.33
CA ASP A 33 28.57 2.86 -4.58
C ASP A 33 27.40 3.56 -5.31
N GLY A 34 26.69 4.45 -4.61
CA GLY A 34 25.55 5.22 -5.12
C GLY A 34 24.18 4.67 -4.72
N VAL A 35 24.12 3.61 -3.92
CA VAL A 35 22.94 3.07 -3.26
C VAL A 35 22.92 3.56 -1.80
N PRO A 36 21.85 4.22 -1.34
CA PRO A 36 21.72 4.59 0.07
C PRO A 36 21.68 3.38 1.00
N ASP A 37 22.39 3.43 2.14
CA ASP A 37 22.44 2.38 3.18
C ASP A 37 21.05 1.86 3.60
N GLU A 38 20.00 2.69 3.50
CA GLU A 38 18.61 2.35 3.85
C GLU A 38 17.93 1.36 2.90
N ILE A 39 18.42 1.25 1.66
CA ILE A 39 17.93 0.32 0.63
C ILE A 39 19.05 -0.57 0.09
N ASP A 40 20.23 -0.48 0.68
CA ASP A 40 21.42 -1.23 0.31
C ASP A 40 21.42 -2.61 0.99
N GLY A 41 21.47 -3.67 0.19
CA GLY A 41 21.55 -5.04 0.66
C GLY A 41 22.90 -5.42 1.25
N CYS A 42 23.97 -4.70 0.91
CA CYS A 42 25.32 -4.87 1.41
C CYS A 42 25.96 -3.50 1.74
N PRO A 43 25.52 -2.80 2.81
CA PRO A 43 25.87 -1.40 3.07
C PRO A 43 27.37 -1.05 3.18
N ASN A 44 28.23 -2.07 3.31
CA ASN A 44 29.68 -1.90 3.43
C ASN A 44 30.45 -2.42 2.20
N LEU A 45 29.77 -2.92 1.16
CA LEU A 45 30.38 -3.61 0.03
C LEU A 45 29.93 -3.05 -1.33
N GLN A 46 30.86 -2.35 -1.97
CA GLN A 46 30.61 -1.58 -3.18
C GLN A 46 29.94 -2.37 -4.33
N GLU A 47 28.75 -1.96 -4.75
CA GLU A 47 28.04 -2.42 -5.95
C GLU A 47 28.92 -2.34 -7.21
N ASP A 48 28.96 -3.45 -7.96
CA ASP A 48 29.75 -3.57 -9.20
C ASP A 48 29.02 -3.05 -10.46
N ASN A 49 27.76 -2.62 -10.30
CA ASN A 49 26.85 -2.16 -11.33
C ASN A 49 26.65 -3.18 -12.47
N GLU A 50 26.89 -4.46 -12.18
CA GLU A 50 26.48 -5.56 -13.03
C GLU A 50 25.20 -6.16 -12.44
N GLY A 51 24.18 -6.46 -13.26
CA GLY A 51 22.96 -7.11 -12.75
C GLY A 51 21.92 -6.17 -12.11
N ALA A 52 21.34 -6.60 -10.98
CA ALA A 52 20.33 -5.85 -10.26
C ALA A 52 21.03 -4.88 -9.30
N ILE A 53 20.58 -3.62 -9.27
CA ILE A 53 21.13 -2.60 -8.37
C ILE A 53 20.43 -2.77 -7.02
N ASP A 54 20.91 -3.70 -6.22
CA ASP A 54 20.42 -3.99 -4.87
C ASP A 54 21.43 -3.62 -3.77
N GLY A 55 22.54 -2.98 -4.13
CA GLY A 55 23.62 -2.58 -3.22
C GLY A 55 24.63 -3.70 -2.98
N CYS A 56 24.52 -4.82 -3.70
CA CYS A 56 25.44 -5.95 -3.58
C CYS A 56 26.06 -6.28 -4.94
N PRO A 57 27.37 -6.62 -5.00
CA PRO A 57 28.00 -7.07 -6.25
C PRO A 57 27.27 -8.24 -6.93
N SER A 58 27.18 -8.25 -8.25
CA SER A 58 26.50 -9.32 -9.01
C SER A 58 27.06 -10.74 -8.79
N ASN A 59 28.36 -10.84 -8.49
CA ASN A 59 29.02 -12.11 -8.16
C ASN A 59 29.14 -12.32 -6.65
N PHE A 60 28.41 -11.55 -5.85
CA PHE A 60 28.41 -11.66 -4.41
C PHE A 60 28.06 -13.07 -3.99
N VAL A 61 28.95 -13.62 -3.16
CA VAL A 61 28.72 -14.88 -2.49
C VAL A 61 28.57 -14.54 -1.02
N PRO A 62 27.49 -14.97 -0.33
CA PRO A 62 27.21 -14.61 1.08
C PRO A 62 28.24 -15.09 2.13
N TRP A 63 29.47 -15.41 1.74
CA TRP A 63 30.57 -15.78 2.63
C TRP A 63 31.89 -15.10 2.21
N TYR A 64 31.82 -14.05 1.38
CA TYR A 64 32.99 -13.29 0.99
C TYR A 64 33.51 -12.49 2.20
N ASP A 65 34.81 -12.64 2.46
CA ASP A 65 35.55 -12.14 3.63
C ASP A 65 36.95 -11.79 3.10
N GLU A 66 37.21 -10.50 2.85
CA GLU A 66 38.39 -10.02 2.13
C GLU A 66 39.68 -10.11 2.98
N ASP A 67 39.59 -9.90 4.30
CA ASP A 67 40.75 -9.92 5.20
C ASP A 67 40.94 -11.23 6.00
N PHE A 68 39.99 -12.15 5.82
CA PHE A 68 39.95 -13.49 6.38
C PHE A 68 39.98 -13.47 7.91
N ASP A 69 39.17 -12.62 8.51
CA ASP A 69 38.98 -12.59 9.95
C ASP A 69 37.78 -13.45 10.40
N GLY A 70 36.86 -13.80 9.52
CA GLY A 70 35.70 -14.64 9.81
C GLY A 70 34.37 -13.88 9.97
N ILE A 71 34.38 -12.56 9.78
CA ILE A 71 33.20 -11.71 9.62
C ILE A 71 33.00 -11.48 8.11
N GLN A 72 31.74 -11.32 7.67
CA GLN A 72 31.44 -11.19 6.25
C GLN A 72 31.47 -9.72 5.86
N ASP A 73 32.03 -9.39 4.70
CA ASP A 73 32.27 -8.00 4.28
C ASP A 73 31.00 -7.11 4.32
N ASP A 74 29.81 -7.68 4.14
CA ASP A 74 28.53 -6.96 4.20
C ASP A 74 28.14 -6.50 5.62
N ILE A 75 28.58 -7.23 6.65
CA ILE A 75 28.36 -6.90 8.07
C ILE A 75 29.63 -6.40 8.78
N ASP A 76 30.77 -6.42 8.09
CA ASP A 76 32.07 -5.96 8.56
C ASP A 76 32.21 -4.43 8.41
N GLN A 77 32.50 -3.73 9.49
CA GLN A 77 32.73 -2.28 9.47
C GLN A 77 34.13 -1.92 8.95
N CYS A 78 35.05 -2.88 8.94
CA CYS A 78 36.41 -2.78 8.44
C CYS A 78 36.76 -3.93 7.47
N PRO A 79 36.08 -4.09 6.30
CA PRO A 79 36.22 -5.25 5.40
C PRO A 79 37.64 -5.54 4.87
N ASN A 80 38.56 -4.61 5.06
CA ASN A 80 39.94 -4.67 4.56
C ASN A 80 40.97 -4.81 5.69
N VAL A 81 40.54 -4.84 6.95
CA VAL A 81 41.42 -4.79 8.12
C VAL A 81 40.99 -5.80 9.16
N ARG A 82 41.66 -6.95 9.11
CA ARG A 82 41.42 -8.07 10.00
C ARG A 82 41.23 -7.71 11.48
N GLU A 83 40.16 -8.23 12.04
CA GLU A 83 39.87 -8.25 13.47
C GLU A 83 40.96 -8.95 14.30
N ASN A 84 41.23 -8.44 15.51
CA ASN A 84 42.25 -8.95 16.41
C ASN A 84 41.72 -9.86 17.54
N TYR A 85 40.39 -10.02 17.66
CA TYR A 85 39.69 -10.96 18.56
C TYR A 85 40.19 -10.89 20.01
N ASN A 86 40.20 -9.69 20.57
CA ASN A 86 40.70 -9.42 21.92
C ASN A 86 39.60 -9.45 23.00
N LYS A 87 38.39 -9.87 22.65
CA LYS A 87 37.16 -9.88 23.46
C LYS A 87 36.52 -8.51 23.68
N PHE A 88 36.96 -7.49 22.95
CA PHE A 88 36.39 -6.17 23.02
C PHE A 88 35.93 -5.78 21.63
N GLN A 89 34.59 -5.72 21.47
CA GLN A 89 33.94 -5.41 20.19
C GLN A 89 34.28 -6.36 19.03
N ASP A 90 34.67 -7.61 19.31
CA ASP A 90 35.02 -8.67 18.32
C ASP A 90 33.95 -9.01 17.25
N THR A 91 32.80 -8.34 17.21
CA THR A 91 31.70 -8.62 16.29
C THR A 91 31.53 -7.59 15.18
N ASP A 92 32.21 -6.44 15.24
CA ASP A 92 32.08 -5.39 14.23
C ASP A 92 33.10 -5.50 13.08
N GLY A 93 34.08 -6.41 13.19
CA GLY A 93 35.12 -6.64 12.18
C GLY A 93 36.26 -5.62 12.21
N CYS A 94 36.21 -4.66 13.13
CA CYS A 94 37.21 -3.60 13.24
C CYS A 94 38.19 -3.84 14.38
N PRO A 95 39.52 -3.90 14.13
CA PRO A 95 40.50 -4.18 15.16
C PRO A 95 40.51 -3.10 16.23
N ASP A 96 39.85 -3.41 17.33
CA ASP A 96 39.64 -2.48 18.41
C ASP A 96 40.67 -2.64 19.51
N SER A 97 40.71 -1.64 20.38
CA SER A 97 41.53 -1.66 21.59
C SER A 97 40.77 -0.98 22.72
N PRO A 98 40.71 -1.59 23.92
CA PRO A 98 40.08 -0.98 25.08
C PRO A 98 40.61 0.45 25.35
N PRO A 99 39.74 1.39 25.77
CA PRO A 99 40.08 2.77 26.08
C PRO A 99 41.11 2.92 27.23
N GLY A 100 42.40 2.80 26.93
CA GLY A 100 43.43 2.91 27.98
C GLY A 100 44.74 2.19 27.72
N THR A 101 44.83 1.42 26.64
CA THR A 101 46.06 0.76 26.17
C THR A 101 47.21 1.72 25.78
N GLY A 102 46.96 3.05 25.78
CA GLY A 102 47.91 4.11 25.48
C GLY A 102 48.79 4.53 26.67
N SER A 103 50.10 4.32 26.55
CA SER A 103 51.13 4.60 27.57
C SER A 103 51.03 5.99 28.24
N GLY A 104 50.71 6.02 29.55
CA GLY A 104 51.03 7.14 30.44
C GLY A 104 49.95 7.56 31.46
N ILE A 105 48.77 6.94 31.44
CA ILE A 105 47.66 7.26 32.35
C ILE A 105 47.50 6.09 33.34
N PRO A 106 47.21 6.34 34.64
CA PRO A 106 46.96 5.29 35.62
C PRO A 106 45.77 4.41 35.22
N ASP A 107 45.98 3.11 35.33
CA ASP A 107 45.02 2.01 35.19
C ASP A 107 45.35 1.08 36.37
N SER A 108 44.50 1.12 37.39
CA SER A 108 44.76 0.62 38.73
C SER A 108 44.56 -0.90 38.86
N ASP A 109 43.74 -1.51 38.02
CA ASP A 109 43.47 -2.96 37.97
C ASP A 109 43.93 -3.63 36.66
N SER A 110 44.43 -2.84 35.71
CA SER A 110 45.13 -3.29 34.50
C SER A 110 44.24 -4.07 33.53
N ASP A 111 42.97 -3.67 33.41
CA ASP A 111 41.99 -4.28 32.51
C ASP A 111 41.90 -3.61 31.13
N GLY A 112 42.61 -2.49 30.94
CA GLY A 112 42.64 -1.73 29.69
C GLY A 112 41.79 -0.46 29.71
N PHE A 113 41.05 -0.18 30.78
CA PHE A 113 40.37 1.08 31.03
C PHE A 113 41.21 1.95 31.98
N VAL A 114 41.38 3.23 31.64
CA VAL A 114 42.10 4.16 32.54
C VAL A 114 41.19 4.62 33.68
N ASP A 115 41.73 4.81 34.88
CA ASP A 115 41.00 5.18 36.11
C ASP A 115 40.04 6.38 35.97
N VAL A 116 40.23 7.22 34.94
CA VAL A 116 39.42 8.41 34.65
C VAL A 116 38.17 8.12 33.82
N VAL A 117 38.15 7.03 33.05
CA VAL A 117 36.99 6.58 32.27
C VAL A 117 36.36 5.30 32.82
N ASP A 118 37.10 4.55 33.63
CA ASP A 118 36.67 3.33 34.30
C ASP A 118 35.65 3.63 35.43
N LEU A 119 34.47 3.00 35.38
CA LEU A 119 33.45 3.10 36.44
C LEU A 119 33.82 2.29 37.69
N CYS A 120 34.68 1.29 37.56
CA CYS A 120 35.20 0.44 38.62
C CYS A 120 36.74 0.41 38.68
N PRO A 121 37.44 1.53 38.99
CA PRO A 121 38.92 1.68 38.94
C PRO A 121 39.79 0.76 39.81
N THR A 122 39.24 -0.27 40.43
CA THR A 122 39.96 -1.22 41.28
C THR A 122 39.50 -2.65 41.07
N GLN A 123 38.54 -2.88 40.18
CA GLN A 123 38.01 -4.18 39.85
C GLN A 123 38.11 -4.37 38.34
N PRO A 124 38.95 -5.31 37.88
CA PRO A 124 39.17 -5.45 36.46
C PRO A 124 37.89 -5.93 35.76
N GLU A 125 37.56 -5.28 34.65
CA GLU A 125 36.55 -5.67 33.68
C GLU A 125 36.63 -7.15 33.33
N THR A 126 35.45 -7.75 33.13
CA THR A 126 35.29 -9.12 32.66
C THR A 126 34.61 -9.10 31.30
N PHE A 127 35.40 -8.93 30.23
CA PHE A 127 34.96 -9.02 28.84
C PHE A 127 34.17 -10.30 28.54
N ASN A 128 32.85 -10.22 28.63
CA ASN A 128 31.92 -11.34 28.59
C ASN A 128 30.73 -11.12 27.65
N GLY A 129 30.71 -9.99 26.93
CA GLY A 129 29.66 -9.58 26.00
C GLY A 129 28.55 -8.74 26.64
N TYR A 130 28.69 -8.32 27.89
CA TYR A 130 27.70 -7.51 28.61
C TYR A 130 28.40 -6.32 29.23
N GLN A 131 27.99 -5.11 28.83
CA GLN A 131 28.51 -3.83 29.34
C GLN A 131 30.04 -3.69 29.36
N ASP A 132 30.77 -4.47 28.55
CA ASP A 132 32.24 -4.49 28.38
C ASP A 132 32.92 -3.15 28.01
N THR A 133 32.18 -2.03 27.98
CA THR A 133 32.67 -0.68 27.68
C THR A 133 32.76 0.23 28.91
N ASP A 134 32.31 -0.23 30.08
CA ASP A 134 32.22 0.61 31.29
C ASP A 134 33.36 0.39 32.31
N GLY A 135 34.15 -0.67 32.15
CA GLY A 135 35.31 -0.98 33.01
C GLY A 135 34.93 -1.74 34.29
N CYS A 136 33.69 -2.21 34.42
CA CYS A 136 33.20 -2.91 35.60
C CYS A 136 33.03 -4.42 35.37
N PRO A 137 33.50 -5.29 36.29
CA PRO A 137 33.30 -6.73 36.15
C PRO A 137 31.82 -7.09 36.25
N ASP A 138 31.26 -7.43 35.10
CA ASP A 138 29.96 -8.05 35.04
C ASP A 138 30.05 -9.56 35.26
N ASN A 139 29.07 -10.09 35.99
CA ASN A 139 28.91 -11.52 36.15
C ASN A 139 27.70 -11.98 35.35
N PHE A 140 27.90 -12.99 34.51
CA PHE A 140 26.89 -13.77 33.79
C PHE A 140 25.98 -14.55 34.76
N THR A 141 25.44 -13.92 35.80
CA THR A 141 24.55 -14.53 36.80
C THR A 141 23.13 -14.08 36.60
N SER A 142 22.65 -14.25 35.39
CA SER A 142 21.25 -14.04 35.08
C SER A 142 20.74 -15.13 34.15
N THR A 143 21.05 -16.39 34.42
CA THR A 143 20.24 -17.50 33.88
C THR A 143 19.05 -17.83 34.79
N ILE A 144 18.82 -17.01 35.82
CA ILE A 144 17.65 -17.14 36.67
C ILE A 144 16.54 -16.36 35.96
N ASP A 145 15.61 -17.13 35.45
CA ASP A 145 14.33 -16.71 34.89
C ASP A 145 13.28 -17.36 35.82
N SER A 146 12.75 -16.55 36.75
CA SER A 146 12.01 -17.08 37.91
C SER A 146 10.60 -17.53 37.55
N ASP A 147 10.00 -16.91 36.55
CA ASP A 147 8.65 -17.15 36.04
C ASP A 147 8.62 -17.86 34.68
N ARG A 148 9.79 -18.01 34.04
CA ARG A 148 10.07 -18.88 32.89
C ARG A 148 9.44 -18.42 31.59
N ASP A 149 9.44 -17.11 31.36
CA ASP A 149 8.94 -16.51 30.13
C ASP A 149 10.01 -16.33 29.05
N GLY A 150 11.27 -16.68 29.34
CA GLY A 150 12.39 -16.56 28.42
C GLY A 150 13.17 -15.26 28.55
N ILE A 151 12.72 -14.32 29.40
CA ILE A 151 13.43 -13.11 29.78
C ILE A 151 14.05 -13.36 31.16
N VAL A 152 15.31 -12.96 31.30
CA VAL A 152 16.08 -13.26 32.51
C VAL A 152 15.90 -12.16 33.54
N ASN A 153 15.79 -12.50 34.84
CA ASN A 153 15.39 -11.59 35.93
C ASN A 153 16.01 -10.17 35.95
N HIS A 154 17.23 -9.98 35.42
CA HIS A 154 17.89 -8.67 35.36
C HIS A 154 17.52 -7.81 34.15
N LEU A 155 17.02 -8.42 33.08
CA LEU A 155 16.44 -7.78 31.88
C LEU A 155 14.91 -7.72 31.97
N ASP A 156 14.34 -8.46 32.92
CA ASP A 156 12.92 -8.54 33.19
C ASP A 156 12.47 -7.47 34.20
N SER A 157 11.52 -6.63 33.79
CA SER A 157 10.90 -5.60 34.62
C SER A 157 9.90 -6.15 35.63
N CYS A 158 9.40 -7.37 35.41
CA CYS A 158 8.49 -8.10 36.28
C CYS A 158 8.99 -9.53 36.60
N PRO A 159 10.12 -9.71 37.33
CA PRO A 159 10.84 -10.99 37.52
C PRO A 159 10.12 -12.16 38.21
N LEU A 160 8.82 -12.07 38.47
CA LEU A 160 8.00 -13.09 39.12
C LEU A 160 6.66 -13.30 38.40
N ASN A 161 6.36 -12.51 37.37
CA ASN A 161 5.15 -12.66 36.58
C ASN A 161 5.55 -12.80 35.12
N ALA A 162 5.35 -13.99 34.57
CA ALA A 162 5.71 -14.30 33.20
C ALA A 162 5.02 -13.35 32.20
N GLU A 163 5.82 -12.84 31.27
CA GLU A 163 5.42 -12.11 30.06
C GLU A 163 4.33 -12.84 29.27
N ILE A 164 3.49 -12.06 28.59
CA ILE A 164 2.46 -12.51 27.67
C ILE A 164 2.80 -11.96 26.28
N TYR A 165 3.52 -12.75 25.48
CA TYR A 165 3.84 -12.43 24.09
C TYR A 165 2.59 -12.15 23.25
N ASN A 166 2.26 -10.87 23.09
CA ASN A 166 1.04 -10.38 22.43
C ASN A 166 1.33 -9.27 21.41
N LYS A 167 2.61 -9.09 21.04
CA LYS A 167 3.15 -8.04 20.14
C LYS A 167 3.07 -6.64 20.72
N PHE A 168 2.84 -6.50 22.02
CA PHE A 168 2.80 -5.22 22.70
C PHE A 168 3.78 -5.25 23.88
N GLN A 169 4.89 -4.53 23.72
CA GLN A 169 5.98 -4.42 24.69
C GLN A 169 6.58 -5.77 25.18
N ASP A 170 6.49 -6.83 24.37
CA ASP A 170 7.02 -8.20 24.62
C ASP A 170 8.52 -8.30 25.01
N THR A 171 9.26 -7.20 25.11
CA THR A 171 10.69 -7.18 25.43
C THR A 171 10.97 -6.79 26.89
N ASP A 172 9.98 -6.31 27.64
CA ASP A 172 10.22 -5.78 28.99
C ASP A 172 10.02 -6.81 30.12
N GLY A 173 9.45 -7.98 29.83
CA GLY A 173 9.26 -9.08 30.79
C GLY A 173 8.02 -8.91 31.67
N CYS A 174 7.21 -7.88 31.43
CA CYS A 174 6.00 -7.63 32.20
C CYS A 174 4.75 -8.12 31.49
N PRO A 175 3.86 -8.88 32.16
CA PRO A 175 2.60 -9.32 31.58
C PRO A 175 1.73 -8.11 31.28
N ASP A 176 1.82 -7.70 30.04
CA ASP A 176 1.05 -6.61 29.52
C ASP A 176 -0.34 -7.12 29.18
N ASN A 177 -1.30 -6.56 29.88
CA ASN A 177 -2.66 -6.63 29.41
C ASN A 177 -2.78 -5.46 28.43
N VAL A 178 -2.66 -5.74 27.13
CA VAL A 178 -3.69 -5.19 26.24
C VAL A 178 -4.99 -5.77 26.77
N VAL A 179 -5.59 -5.05 27.73
CA VAL A 179 -7.03 -5.04 27.84
C VAL A 179 -7.43 -4.43 26.50
N ASP A 180 -7.52 -5.29 25.50
CA ASP A 180 -8.21 -4.98 24.28
C ASP A 180 -9.66 -4.80 24.71
N SER A 181 -9.91 -3.59 25.21
CA SER A 181 -11.23 -3.06 25.48
C SER A 181 -11.94 -2.76 24.15
N SER A 182 -11.32 -3.15 23.04
CA SER A 182 -11.70 -2.88 21.67
C SER A 182 -12.01 -4.15 20.87
N PHE A 183 -11.63 -5.36 21.33
CA PHE A 183 -12.17 -6.62 20.82
C PHE A 183 -13.51 -6.92 21.51
N VAL A 184 -14.49 -6.06 21.23
CA VAL A 184 -15.89 -6.42 21.49
C VAL A 184 -16.32 -7.20 20.25
N ASP A 185 -16.61 -8.48 20.45
CA ASP A 185 -17.18 -9.39 19.45
C ASP A 185 -18.42 -10.00 20.12
N THR A 186 -19.56 -9.38 19.87
CA THR A 186 -20.80 -9.58 20.61
C THR A 186 -21.44 -10.94 20.27
N ASP A 187 -21.21 -11.48 19.08
CA ASP A 187 -21.74 -12.79 18.66
C ASP A 187 -20.70 -13.91 18.52
N ASN A 188 -19.43 -13.59 18.71
CA ASN A 188 -18.29 -14.50 18.80
C ASN A 188 -18.01 -15.27 17.50
N ASP A 189 -18.15 -14.62 16.35
CA ASP A 189 -17.80 -15.20 15.05
C ASP A 189 -16.32 -14.99 14.66
N GLY A 190 -15.58 -14.19 15.45
CA GLY A 190 -14.16 -13.89 15.21
C GLY A 190 -13.92 -12.59 14.42
N ILE A 191 -14.97 -11.81 14.13
CA ILE A 191 -14.93 -10.48 13.53
C ILE A 191 -15.29 -9.47 14.64
N GLU A 192 -14.56 -8.36 14.74
CA GLU A 192 -14.81 -7.38 15.81
C GLU A 192 -16.04 -6.52 15.50
N ASP A 193 -16.88 -6.20 16.49
CA ASP A 193 -18.07 -5.32 16.39
C ASP A 193 -17.80 -4.00 15.65
N LYS A 194 -16.54 -3.52 15.66
CA LYS A 194 -16.11 -2.27 14.99
C LYS A 194 -16.02 -2.40 13.46
N ILE A 195 -15.74 -3.61 12.96
CA ILE A 195 -15.60 -3.96 11.54
C ILE A 195 -16.69 -4.94 11.08
N ASP A 196 -17.44 -5.52 12.02
CA ASP A 196 -18.60 -6.36 11.78
C ASP A 196 -19.83 -5.51 11.42
N PHE A 197 -20.44 -5.78 10.26
CA PHE A 197 -21.67 -5.13 9.82
C PHE A 197 -22.92 -5.70 10.49
N CYS A 198 -22.83 -6.89 11.08
CA CYS A 198 -23.87 -7.53 11.85
C CYS A 198 -23.41 -7.96 13.27
N PRO A 199 -23.07 -7.01 14.19
CA PRO A 199 -22.53 -7.26 15.55
C PRO A 199 -23.36 -8.10 16.54
N THR A 200 -24.43 -8.75 16.10
CA THR A 200 -25.27 -9.59 16.97
C THR A 200 -25.68 -10.89 16.27
N GLN A 201 -25.19 -11.11 15.06
CA GLN A 201 -25.48 -12.27 14.24
C GLN A 201 -24.16 -12.83 13.72
N PRO A 202 -23.77 -14.04 14.17
CA PRO A 202 -22.48 -14.58 13.83
C PRO A 202 -22.40 -14.93 12.33
N GLU A 203 -21.30 -14.56 11.71
CA GLU A 203 -20.89 -14.93 10.36
C GLU A 203 -20.93 -16.45 10.11
N ILE A 204 -21.20 -16.80 8.86
CA ILE A 204 -21.15 -18.17 8.34
C ILE A 204 -20.07 -18.24 7.26
N PHE A 205 -18.84 -18.55 7.68
CA PHE A 205 -17.69 -18.78 6.79
C PHE A 205 -17.99 -19.84 5.73
N ASN A 206 -18.36 -19.39 4.53
CA ASN A 206 -18.80 -20.23 3.41
C ASN A 206 -18.07 -19.90 2.09
N GLY A 207 -17.12 -18.97 2.11
CA GLY A 207 -16.31 -18.57 0.96
C GLY A 207 -16.92 -17.45 0.13
N TYR A 208 -18.08 -16.91 0.55
CA TYR A 208 -18.72 -15.73 -0.01
C TYR A 208 -18.78 -14.71 1.11
N ARG A 209 -18.24 -13.50 0.88
CA ARG A 209 -18.33 -12.32 1.77
C ARG A 209 -18.02 -12.50 3.27
N ASP A 210 -17.35 -13.59 3.64
CA ASP A 210 -16.79 -13.94 4.97
C ASP A 210 -16.00 -12.84 5.74
N THR A 211 -15.82 -11.64 5.21
CA THR A 211 -15.13 -10.52 5.86
C THR A 211 -16.07 -9.42 6.35
N ASP A 212 -17.36 -9.47 6.05
CA ASP A 212 -18.31 -8.41 6.41
C ASP A 212 -19.03 -8.64 7.76
N GLY A 213 -18.88 -9.83 8.35
CA GLY A 213 -19.42 -10.17 9.68
C GLY A 213 -20.91 -10.47 9.67
N CYS A 214 -21.53 -10.49 8.49
CA CYS A 214 -22.95 -10.76 8.35
C CYS A 214 -23.18 -12.18 7.90
N PRO A 215 -24.07 -12.96 8.56
CA PRO A 215 -24.36 -14.31 8.12
C PRO A 215 -24.89 -14.29 6.70
N ASP A 216 -24.03 -14.71 5.78
CA ASP A 216 -24.46 -14.91 4.42
C ASP A 216 -25.42 -16.08 4.41
N VAL A 217 -26.61 -15.82 3.88
CA VAL A 217 -27.45 -16.90 3.42
C VAL A 217 -26.62 -17.60 2.35
N ALA A 218 -26.10 -18.78 2.68
CA ALA A 218 -25.46 -19.67 1.72
C ALA A 218 -26.28 -19.55 0.44
N LEU A 219 -25.68 -18.95 -0.60
CA LEU A 219 -26.31 -18.88 -1.90
C LEU A 219 -26.80 -20.29 -2.15
N ASP A 220 -28.13 -20.40 -2.23
CA ASP A 220 -28.85 -21.66 -2.29
C ASP A 220 -28.33 -22.40 -3.51
N THR A 221 -27.23 -23.12 -3.32
CA THR A 221 -26.50 -23.86 -4.35
C THR A 221 -27.27 -25.12 -4.71
N ILE A 222 -28.45 -25.30 -4.10
CA ILE A 222 -29.51 -26.16 -4.55
C ILE A 222 -30.39 -25.34 -5.50
N PHE A 223 -29.84 -24.95 -6.63
CA PHE A 223 -30.67 -24.66 -7.79
C PHE A 223 -31.29 -26.01 -8.19
N VAL A 224 -32.57 -26.19 -7.85
CA VAL A 224 -33.33 -27.34 -8.33
C VAL A 224 -33.43 -27.17 -9.84
N ASP A 225 -32.80 -28.07 -10.56
CA ASP A 225 -32.81 -28.18 -12.02
C ASP A 225 -33.28 -29.62 -12.30
N THR A 226 -34.59 -29.75 -12.54
CA THR A 226 -35.30 -31.03 -12.54
C THR A 226 -35.00 -31.85 -13.80
N ASP A 227 -34.68 -31.21 -14.93
CA ASP A 227 -34.34 -31.88 -16.18
C ASP A 227 -32.86 -31.81 -16.58
N GLY A 228 -32.07 -31.01 -15.88
CA GLY A 228 -30.61 -31.01 -15.94
C GLY A 228 -30.06 -30.28 -17.15
N ASP A 229 -30.79 -29.31 -17.71
CA ASP A 229 -30.35 -28.54 -18.86
C ASP A 229 -29.44 -27.35 -18.51
N GLY A 230 -29.27 -27.06 -17.21
CA GLY A 230 -28.44 -25.97 -16.70
C GLY A 230 -29.20 -24.67 -16.40
N ILE A 231 -30.52 -24.65 -16.58
CA ILE A 231 -31.42 -23.57 -16.19
C ILE A 231 -32.20 -24.04 -14.95
N ALA A 232 -32.20 -23.25 -13.87
CA ALA A 232 -32.89 -23.66 -12.65
C ALA A 232 -34.42 -23.62 -12.82
N ASP A 233 -35.17 -24.53 -12.21
CA ASP A 233 -36.66 -24.65 -12.25
C ASP A 233 -37.41 -23.33 -12.02
N LYS A 234 -36.80 -22.38 -11.30
CA LYS A 234 -37.37 -21.05 -11.03
C LYS A 234 -37.31 -20.10 -12.23
N PHE A 235 -36.30 -20.28 -13.09
CA PHE A 235 -36.02 -19.51 -14.30
C PHE A 235 -36.38 -20.27 -15.57
N ASP A 236 -36.63 -21.58 -15.44
CA ASP A 236 -37.05 -22.47 -16.50
C ASP A 236 -38.58 -22.41 -16.72
N THR A 237 -39.00 -22.13 -17.95
CA THR A 237 -40.42 -22.10 -18.37
C THR A 237 -40.97 -23.52 -18.54
N CYS A 238 -40.13 -24.49 -18.84
CA CYS A 238 -40.43 -25.90 -18.95
C CYS A 238 -39.61 -26.79 -17.99
N PRO A 239 -39.79 -26.70 -16.64
CA PRO A 239 -38.98 -27.38 -15.60
C PRO A 239 -38.90 -28.93 -15.62
N ASN A 240 -39.41 -29.60 -16.63
CA ASN A 240 -39.35 -31.06 -16.75
C ASN A 240 -38.99 -31.49 -18.18
N GLN A 241 -38.58 -30.56 -19.04
CA GLN A 241 -38.22 -30.80 -20.42
C GLN A 241 -36.94 -30.04 -20.73
N PRO A 242 -35.82 -30.74 -20.91
CA PRO A 242 -34.54 -30.07 -21.07
C PRO A 242 -34.52 -29.25 -22.36
N GLU A 243 -33.96 -28.06 -22.28
CA GLU A 243 -33.69 -27.14 -23.38
C GLU A 243 -32.93 -27.82 -24.53
N THR A 244 -33.25 -27.39 -25.75
CA THR A 244 -32.53 -27.73 -26.97
C THR A 244 -31.65 -26.57 -27.42
N PHE A 245 -30.46 -26.45 -26.83
CA PHE A 245 -29.46 -25.43 -27.19
C PHE A 245 -29.14 -25.38 -28.69
N ASN A 246 -29.86 -24.54 -29.43
CA ASN A 246 -29.80 -24.42 -30.88
C ASN A 246 -29.71 -22.96 -31.37
N ARG A 247 -29.46 -22.02 -30.45
CA ARG A 247 -29.33 -20.57 -30.63
C ARG A 247 -30.65 -19.86 -30.91
N TYR A 248 -31.76 -20.53 -30.67
CA TYR A 248 -33.11 -19.97 -30.70
C TYR A 248 -33.71 -20.33 -29.35
N ALA A 249 -34.25 -19.33 -28.65
CA ALA A 249 -34.79 -19.40 -27.30
C ALA A 249 -34.04 -20.20 -26.20
N ASP A 250 -32.73 -20.48 -26.37
CA ASP A 250 -31.81 -21.20 -25.46
C ASP A 250 -31.80 -20.81 -23.95
N TYR A 251 -32.58 -19.82 -23.53
CA TYR A 251 -32.62 -19.30 -22.17
C TYR A 251 -34.01 -19.31 -21.55
N ASP A 252 -35.04 -19.75 -22.29
CA ASP A 252 -36.38 -19.91 -21.75
C ASP A 252 -36.58 -21.26 -21.04
N GLY A 253 -35.68 -22.22 -21.26
CA GLY A 253 -35.68 -23.55 -20.64
C GLY A 253 -36.63 -24.53 -21.33
N CYS A 254 -37.15 -24.18 -22.51
CA CYS A 254 -38.11 -24.99 -23.24
C CYS A 254 -37.53 -25.56 -24.53
N PRO A 255 -37.68 -26.88 -24.79
CA PRO A 255 -37.20 -27.47 -26.03
C PRO A 255 -37.89 -26.87 -27.25
N ASP A 256 -37.09 -26.28 -28.13
CA ASP A 256 -37.59 -25.68 -29.36
C ASP A 256 -36.89 -26.19 -30.64
N SER A 257 -37.18 -25.54 -31.77
CA SER A 257 -36.54 -25.84 -33.05
C SER A 257 -36.44 -24.59 -33.90
N LEU A 258 -35.30 -24.41 -34.56
CA LEU A 258 -35.08 -23.35 -35.54
C LEU A 258 -36.26 -23.22 -36.54
N PRO A 259 -36.81 -22.01 -36.74
CA PRO A 259 -37.86 -21.79 -37.72
C PRO A 259 -37.35 -22.11 -39.14
N SER A 260 -37.94 -23.12 -39.78
CA SER A 260 -37.54 -23.53 -41.13
C SER A 260 -38.09 -22.56 -42.18
N PHE A 261 -37.35 -21.50 -42.50
CA PHE A 261 -37.75 -20.57 -43.56
C PHE A 261 -37.30 -21.04 -44.95
N SER A 262 -38.29 -21.39 -45.75
CA SER A 262 -38.17 -21.76 -47.16
C SER A 262 -38.29 -20.50 -48.04
N GLY A 263 -37.31 -19.61 -47.97
CA GLY A 263 -37.31 -18.37 -48.75
C GLY A 263 -35.92 -17.77 -48.90
N ARG A 264 -35.63 -17.23 -50.09
CA ARG A 264 -34.42 -16.43 -50.32
C ARG A 264 -34.68 -15.05 -49.71
N LEU A 265 -34.27 -14.86 -48.47
CA LEU A 265 -34.49 -13.64 -47.71
C LEU A 265 -33.15 -12.91 -47.52
N ASN A 266 -33.22 -11.57 -47.57
CA ASN A 266 -32.12 -10.69 -47.20
C ASN A 266 -32.19 -10.60 -45.67
N ASP A 267 -31.50 -11.52 -45.03
CA ASP A 267 -31.44 -11.72 -43.58
C ASP A 267 -29.99 -12.16 -43.34
N SER A 268 -29.16 -11.18 -42.98
CA SER A 268 -27.71 -11.23 -43.09
C SER A 268 -27.06 -11.98 -41.92
N ASP A 269 -27.71 -12.03 -40.76
CA ASP A 269 -27.30 -12.81 -39.59
C ASP A 269 -28.16 -14.05 -39.34
N SER A 270 -29.22 -14.25 -40.12
CA SER A 270 -30.04 -15.46 -40.16
C SER A 270 -30.81 -15.73 -38.86
N ASP A 271 -31.25 -14.67 -38.19
CA ASP A 271 -32.07 -14.77 -36.99
C ASP A 271 -33.57 -14.93 -37.29
N GLY A 272 -34.00 -14.70 -38.53
CA GLY A 272 -35.39 -14.82 -38.96
C GLY A 272 -36.13 -13.49 -39.07
N VAL A 273 -35.50 -12.37 -38.72
CA VAL A 273 -35.92 -11.00 -39.02
C VAL A 273 -35.25 -10.57 -40.33
N LEU A 274 -35.98 -9.84 -41.18
CA LEU A 274 -35.40 -9.38 -42.45
C LEU A 274 -34.54 -8.15 -42.20
N ASP A 275 -33.41 -7.99 -42.90
CA ASP A 275 -32.53 -6.81 -42.82
C ASP A 275 -33.26 -5.45 -42.92
N ALA A 276 -34.46 -5.43 -43.50
CA ALA A 276 -35.30 -4.23 -43.67
C ALA A 276 -36.19 -3.91 -42.45
N ASP A 277 -36.55 -4.93 -41.67
CA ASP A 277 -37.38 -4.87 -40.47
C ASP A 277 -36.54 -5.12 -39.19
N ASP A 278 -35.25 -5.43 -39.36
CA ASP A 278 -34.26 -5.70 -38.34
C ASP A 278 -33.48 -4.43 -37.97
N ALA A 279 -33.48 -4.08 -36.68
CA ALA A 279 -32.74 -2.94 -36.13
C ALA A 279 -31.24 -3.22 -35.98
N CYS A 280 -30.83 -4.49 -35.95
CA CYS A 280 -29.47 -4.98 -35.88
C CYS A 280 -29.12 -5.98 -37.01
N PRO A 281 -29.12 -5.59 -38.30
CA PRO A 281 -29.00 -6.49 -39.48
C PRO A 281 -27.73 -7.36 -39.62
N LEU A 282 -26.82 -7.36 -38.66
CA LEU A 282 -25.59 -8.15 -38.69
C LEU A 282 -25.34 -8.87 -37.36
N VAL A 283 -26.23 -8.70 -36.39
CA VAL A 283 -26.12 -9.27 -35.05
C VAL A 283 -27.44 -10.00 -34.79
N PRO A 284 -27.41 -11.34 -34.76
CA PRO A 284 -28.64 -12.10 -34.69
C PRO A 284 -29.39 -11.84 -33.39
N GLU A 285 -30.70 -11.65 -33.50
CA GLU A 285 -31.67 -11.63 -32.41
C GLU A 285 -31.51 -12.84 -31.48
N ARG A 286 -31.70 -12.59 -30.20
CA ARG A 286 -31.76 -13.60 -29.15
C ARG A 286 -33.16 -13.59 -28.56
N TYR A 287 -34.04 -14.39 -29.17
CA TYR A 287 -35.39 -14.68 -28.71
C TYR A 287 -35.40 -15.06 -27.22
N ASN A 288 -35.74 -14.12 -26.34
CA ASN A 288 -35.75 -14.33 -24.89
C ASN A 288 -37.04 -13.81 -24.23
N GLY A 289 -38.07 -13.51 -25.03
CA GLY A 289 -39.38 -13.09 -24.57
C GLY A 289 -39.45 -11.58 -24.26
N PHE A 290 -38.38 -10.85 -24.50
CA PHE A 290 -38.33 -9.39 -24.41
C PHE A 290 -37.95 -8.88 -25.80
N GLN A 291 -38.77 -7.99 -26.37
CA GLN A 291 -38.53 -7.27 -27.64
C GLN A 291 -38.07 -8.04 -28.89
N ASP A 292 -38.13 -9.38 -28.88
CA ASP A 292 -37.89 -10.35 -29.97
C ASP A 292 -38.40 -10.05 -31.42
N GLU A 293 -39.15 -8.97 -31.62
CA GLU A 293 -39.66 -8.53 -32.92
C GLU A 293 -38.79 -7.44 -33.58
N ASP A 294 -37.78 -6.90 -32.88
CA ASP A 294 -36.96 -5.78 -33.38
C ASP A 294 -35.65 -6.20 -34.06
N GLY A 295 -35.23 -7.46 -33.92
CA GLY A 295 -34.05 -8.02 -34.59
C GLY A 295 -32.74 -7.73 -33.84
N CYS A 296 -32.79 -7.10 -32.67
CA CYS A 296 -31.62 -6.79 -31.86
C CYS A 296 -31.56 -7.69 -30.62
N PRO A 297 -30.41 -8.33 -30.34
CA PRO A 297 -30.28 -9.15 -29.14
C PRO A 297 -30.58 -8.34 -27.88
N ASP A 298 -31.70 -8.68 -27.26
CA ASP A 298 -32.12 -8.09 -26.02
C ASP A 298 -31.26 -8.61 -24.87
N ILE A 299 -30.34 -7.76 -24.42
CA ILE A 299 -29.53 -8.06 -23.24
C ILE A 299 -30.43 -7.72 -22.03
N PRO A 300 -30.79 -8.69 -21.17
CA PRO A 300 -31.34 -8.34 -19.85
C PRO A 300 -30.34 -7.40 -19.17
N PRO A 301 -30.77 -6.39 -18.38
CA PRO A 301 -29.96 -5.24 -18.00
C PRO A 301 -28.69 -5.65 -17.23
N TYR A 302 -27.66 -5.95 -18.00
CA TYR A 302 -26.27 -6.12 -17.63
C TYR A 302 -25.53 -5.52 -18.84
N SER A 303 -25.19 -4.24 -18.72
CA SER A 303 -24.76 -3.40 -19.84
C SER A 303 -23.59 -4.03 -20.62
N THR A 304 -23.64 -3.91 -21.95
CA THR A 304 -22.50 -4.14 -22.86
C THR A 304 -21.45 -3.04 -22.80
N ASP A 305 -21.61 -2.08 -21.89
CA ASP A 305 -20.62 -1.07 -21.64
C ASP A 305 -19.40 -1.73 -20.99
N ILE A 306 -18.27 -1.64 -21.70
CA ILE A 306 -16.97 -2.08 -21.21
C ILE A 306 -16.68 -1.29 -19.93
N ASP A 307 -16.32 -2.00 -18.87
CA ASP A 307 -15.76 -1.45 -17.63
C ASP A 307 -14.27 -1.84 -17.63
N SER A 308 -13.42 -0.89 -18.00
CA SER A 308 -12.01 -1.16 -18.33
C SER A 308 -11.12 -1.32 -17.10
N ASP A 309 -11.46 -0.70 -15.98
CA ASP A 309 -10.73 -0.79 -14.72
C ASP A 309 -11.46 -1.60 -13.63
N GLN A 310 -12.66 -2.11 -13.96
CA GLN A 310 -13.43 -3.06 -13.16
C GLN A 310 -13.81 -2.49 -11.80
N ASP A 311 -14.31 -1.26 -11.80
CA ASP A 311 -14.81 -0.58 -10.61
C ASP A 311 -16.33 -0.67 -10.46
N GLY A 312 -17.05 -1.23 -11.45
CA GLY A 312 -18.50 -1.38 -11.45
C GLY A 312 -19.26 -0.21 -12.08
N ILE A 313 -18.56 0.81 -12.56
CA ILE A 313 -19.09 1.95 -13.29
C ILE A 313 -18.68 1.77 -14.76
N PRO A 314 -19.62 1.60 -15.70
CA PRO A 314 -19.24 1.38 -17.09
C PRO A 314 -18.58 2.60 -17.73
N ASN A 315 -17.63 2.39 -18.67
CA ASN A 315 -16.89 3.45 -19.36
C ASN A 315 -17.77 4.55 -20.01
N SER A 316 -19.04 4.25 -20.28
CA SER A 316 -20.00 5.19 -20.87
C SER A 316 -20.46 6.29 -19.89
N ILE A 317 -20.37 6.04 -18.59
CA ILE A 317 -20.77 6.94 -17.50
C ILE A 317 -19.65 7.22 -16.50
N ASP A 318 -18.50 6.56 -16.64
CA ASP A 318 -17.28 6.75 -15.87
C ASP A 318 -16.46 7.96 -16.37
N GLN A 319 -16.05 8.85 -15.46
CA GLN A 319 -15.19 10.00 -15.76
C GLN A 319 -13.69 9.65 -15.81
N CYS A 320 -13.28 8.55 -15.19
CA CYS A 320 -11.92 8.02 -15.21
C CYS A 320 -11.85 6.54 -15.67
N PRO A 321 -12.20 6.21 -16.94
CA PRO A 321 -12.37 4.83 -17.45
C PRO A 321 -11.14 3.91 -17.53
N ALA A 322 -10.06 4.25 -16.85
CA ALA A 322 -8.84 3.46 -16.82
C ALA A 322 -8.20 3.42 -15.43
N VAL A 323 -8.86 4.04 -14.44
CA VAL A 323 -8.38 4.18 -13.07
C VAL A 323 -9.54 3.93 -12.13
N LYS A 324 -9.52 2.75 -11.52
CA LYS A 324 -10.55 2.25 -10.61
C LYS A 324 -10.98 3.28 -9.56
N GLU A 325 -12.29 3.51 -9.43
CA GLU A 325 -12.90 4.28 -8.35
C GLU A 325 -12.50 3.77 -6.95
N THR A 326 -12.38 4.71 -6.01
CA THR A 326 -12.15 4.48 -4.58
C THR A 326 -13.43 4.79 -3.79
N TYR A 327 -14.27 3.78 -3.61
CA TYR A 327 -15.52 3.86 -2.84
C TYR A 327 -15.28 4.29 -1.37
N ASN A 328 -15.39 5.58 -1.09
CA ASN A 328 -15.05 6.20 0.18
C ASN A 328 -16.18 7.10 0.73
N LYS A 329 -17.39 6.98 0.15
CA LYS A 329 -18.60 7.79 0.43
C LYS A 329 -18.50 9.24 -0.01
N PHE A 330 -17.51 9.57 -0.84
CA PHE A 330 -17.33 10.89 -1.41
C PHE A 330 -17.25 10.75 -2.92
N GLN A 331 -18.30 11.22 -3.59
CA GLN A 331 -18.47 11.20 -5.04
C GLN A 331 -18.32 9.84 -5.76
N ASP A 332 -18.49 8.71 -5.04
CA ASP A 332 -18.49 7.31 -5.52
C ASP A 332 -19.37 6.95 -6.78
N THR A 333 -20.00 7.92 -7.43
CA THR A 333 -20.81 7.71 -8.65
C THR A 333 -20.16 8.28 -9.90
N ASP A 334 -19.01 8.96 -9.80
CA ASP A 334 -18.36 9.59 -10.96
C ASP A 334 -17.25 8.74 -11.59
N GLY A 335 -16.78 7.69 -10.92
CA GLY A 335 -15.82 6.72 -11.47
C GLY A 335 -14.37 7.16 -11.32
N CYS A 336 -14.10 8.23 -10.57
CA CYS A 336 -12.76 8.76 -10.36
C CYS A 336 -12.30 8.58 -8.92
N PRO A 337 -11.10 8.02 -8.67
CA PRO A 337 -10.60 7.83 -7.32
C PRO A 337 -10.45 9.16 -6.58
N ASP A 338 -11.31 9.34 -5.58
CA ASP A 338 -11.27 10.47 -4.67
C ASP A 338 -10.53 10.13 -3.36
N PHE A 339 -10.00 11.16 -2.69
CA PHE A 339 -9.30 11.01 -1.41
C PHE A 339 -10.03 11.73 -0.29
N VAL A 340 -10.62 10.96 0.62
CA VAL A 340 -11.00 11.43 1.97
C VAL A 340 -9.96 10.95 2.97
N ASN A 341 -9.50 11.84 3.87
CA ASN A 341 -8.63 11.40 4.95
C ASN A 341 -9.41 10.51 5.94
N SER A 342 -8.68 9.79 6.79
CA SER A 342 -9.14 8.75 7.72
C SER A 342 -10.22 9.17 8.74
N ASN A 343 -10.67 10.43 8.74
CA ASN A 343 -11.74 10.93 9.60
C ASN A 343 -13.03 11.32 8.83
N GLY A 344 -13.12 11.06 7.52
CA GLY A 344 -14.29 11.40 6.72
C GLY A 344 -14.50 12.90 6.50
N GLU A 345 -13.52 13.72 6.85
CA GLU A 345 -13.47 15.15 6.55
C GLU A 345 -12.29 15.38 5.62
N THR A 346 -12.49 15.80 4.37
CA THR A 346 -11.38 16.21 3.50
C THR A 346 -10.47 17.21 4.25
N PRO A 347 -9.12 17.11 4.17
CA PRO A 347 -8.22 18.07 4.82
C PRO A 347 -8.68 19.49 4.51
N ASP A 348 -8.92 20.27 5.55
CA ASP A 348 -9.31 21.68 5.50
C ASP A 348 -8.41 22.36 6.55
N SER A 349 -7.20 22.67 6.13
CA SER A 349 -6.08 23.07 6.97
C SER A 349 -6.33 24.44 7.61
N ASP A 350 -7.21 25.27 7.06
CA ASP A 350 -7.57 26.57 7.62
C ASP A 350 -9.01 26.69 8.17
N LYS A 351 -9.80 25.63 8.02
CA LYS A 351 -11.16 25.45 8.54
C LYS A 351 -12.14 26.49 8.00
N ASP A 352 -12.04 26.81 6.72
CA ASP A 352 -12.95 27.72 6.02
C ASP A 352 -14.15 27.03 5.35
N GLY A 353 -14.14 25.69 5.29
CA GLY A 353 -15.21 24.88 4.70
C GLY A 353 -15.00 24.54 3.23
N ILE A 354 -13.84 24.87 2.65
CA ILE A 354 -13.36 24.37 1.36
C ILE A 354 -12.27 23.33 1.66
N SER A 355 -12.23 22.22 0.90
CA SER A 355 -11.15 21.23 1.08
C SER A 355 -9.83 21.76 0.53
N ASP A 356 -8.70 21.41 1.15
CA ASP A 356 -7.33 21.76 0.73
C ASP A 356 -7.05 21.43 -0.74
N TYR A 357 -7.73 20.42 -1.29
CA TYR A 357 -7.61 20.01 -2.69
C TYR A 357 -8.38 20.92 -3.65
N ALA A 358 -9.46 21.56 -3.18
CA ALA A 358 -10.28 22.51 -3.92
C ALA A 358 -10.00 23.97 -3.52
N ASP A 359 -9.12 24.20 -2.54
CA ASP A 359 -8.73 25.50 -2.03
C ASP A 359 -7.48 26.03 -2.74
N LEU A 360 -7.57 27.26 -3.26
CA LEU A 360 -6.45 27.96 -3.89
C LEU A 360 -5.42 28.44 -2.86
N CYS A 361 -5.83 28.60 -1.60
CA CYS A 361 -5.00 29.02 -0.49
C CYS A 361 -5.16 28.10 0.74
N PRO A 362 -4.76 26.81 0.66
CA PRO A 362 -5.08 25.77 1.67
C PRO A 362 -4.68 26.06 3.13
N THR A 363 -3.88 27.08 3.39
CA THR A 363 -3.38 27.41 4.73
C THR A 363 -3.88 28.76 5.24
N GLN A 364 -4.76 29.43 4.50
CA GLN A 364 -5.12 30.81 4.77
C GLN A 364 -6.61 31.07 4.59
N ARG A 365 -7.32 30.94 5.72
CA ARG A 365 -8.78 31.04 5.82
C ARG A 365 -9.36 32.11 4.91
N GLU A 366 -9.94 31.70 3.79
CA GLU A 366 -10.59 32.62 2.88
C GLU A 366 -11.94 32.95 3.48
N THR A 367 -11.94 33.90 4.42
CA THR A 367 -13.20 34.49 4.85
C THR A 367 -13.95 34.91 3.57
N SER A 368 -15.24 34.55 3.49
CA SER A 368 -16.20 34.76 2.39
C SER A 368 -16.26 36.20 1.79
N MET A 369 -15.33 37.05 2.19
CA MET A 369 -14.98 38.36 1.66
C MET A 369 -14.02 38.32 0.45
N VAL A 370 -13.23 37.26 0.21
CA VAL A 370 -12.24 37.25 -0.90
C VAL A 370 -12.89 36.96 -2.26
N ILE A 371 -13.81 35.99 -2.35
CA ILE A 371 -14.57 35.75 -3.59
C ILE A 371 -15.49 36.94 -3.93
N LYS A 372 -16.00 37.65 -2.90
CA LYS A 372 -16.77 38.89 -3.12
C LYS A 372 -15.92 40.06 -3.60
N THR A 373 -14.64 40.14 -3.24
CA THR A 373 -13.81 41.28 -3.64
C THR A 373 -13.26 41.13 -5.06
N GLN A 374 -12.92 39.91 -5.52
CA GLN A 374 -12.56 39.70 -6.94
C GLN A 374 -13.75 39.89 -7.88
N THR A 375 -14.95 39.44 -7.49
CA THR A 375 -16.16 39.65 -8.30
C THR A 375 -16.57 41.13 -8.34
N VAL A 376 -16.43 41.88 -7.24
CA VAL A 376 -16.76 43.31 -7.20
C VAL A 376 -15.72 44.15 -7.97
N VAL A 377 -14.43 43.81 -7.93
CA VAL A 377 -13.41 44.50 -8.72
C VAL A 377 -13.61 44.24 -10.21
N LEU A 378 -13.96 43.01 -10.63
CA LEU A 378 -14.24 42.71 -12.03
C LEU A 378 -15.50 43.42 -12.54
N ILE A 379 -16.57 43.48 -11.74
CA ILE A 379 -17.82 44.19 -12.09
C ILE A 379 -17.60 45.71 -12.17
N LEU A 380 -16.82 46.30 -11.26
CA LEU A 380 -16.48 47.73 -11.31
C LEU A 380 -15.58 48.06 -12.50
N TYR A 381 -14.64 47.18 -12.86
CA TYR A 381 -13.78 47.37 -14.03
C TYR A 381 -14.57 47.26 -15.34
N LEU A 382 -15.51 46.31 -15.43
CA LEU A 382 -16.44 46.19 -16.56
C LEU A 382 -17.40 47.39 -16.66
N GLN A 383 -17.90 47.93 -15.54
CA GLN A 383 -18.74 49.14 -15.57
C GLN A 383 -17.95 50.39 -15.99
N LEU A 384 -16.68 50.52 -15.63
CA LEU A 384 -15.81 51.61 -16.09
C LEU A 384 -15.50 51.50 -17.59
N ILE A 385 -15.25 50.30 -18.11
CA ILE A 385 -15.03 50.08 -19.55
C ILE A 385 -16.29 50.40 -20.36
N VAL A 386 -17.48 50.01 -19.88
CA VAL A 386 -18.74 50.32 -20.57
C VAL A 386 -19.03 51.84 -20.58
N MET A 387 -18.66 52.57 -19.52
CA MET A 387 -18.79 54.03 -19.48
C MET A 387 -17.81 54.77 -20.40
N GLU A 388 -16.60 54.25 -20.64
CA GLU A 388 -15.66 54.85 -21.60
C GLU A 388 -16.01 54.56 -23.07
N MET A 389 -16.89 53.58 -23.33
CA MET A 389 -17.33 53.24 -24.69
C MET A 389 -18.60 54.00 -25.16
N GLU A 390 -19.27 54.75 -24.27
CA GLU A 390 -20.46 55.55 -24.59
C GLU A 390 -20.20 57.08 -24.72
N PHE A 391 -18.94 57.51 -24.80
CA PHE A 391 -18.55 58.91 -25.05
C PHE A 391 -17.86 59.15 -26.38
#